data_AF-A0A5E5QLP4-F1
#
_entry.id   AF-A0A5E5QLP4-F1
#
_cell.length_a   1.000
_cell.length_b   1.000
_cell.length_c   1.000
_cell.angle_alpha   90.00
_cell.angle_beta   90.00
_cell.angle_gamma   90.00
#
_symmetry.space_group_name_H-M   'P 1'
#
loop_
_entity.id
_entity.type
_entity.pdbx_description
1 polymer ?
#
loop_
_entity_poly.entity_id
_entity_poly.type
_entity_poly.pdbx_seq_one_letter_code
_entity_poly.pdbx_strand_id
1 'polypeptide(L)' 'MDEVVKDMKNPQILHSQKHINFKTQTRKSKKIGRNEKCPCGSGKKHKKCCLSRSQAPAWECI' A
#
# COMPACT_ATOMS: atom_id res chain seq x y z
N MET A 1 28.05 1.32 27.95
CA MET A 1 27.58 1.93 26.70
C MET A 1 27.93 1.06 25.50
N ASP A 2 29.10 0.41 25.51
CA ASP A 2 29.60 -0.43 24.40
C ASP A 2 28.88 -1.78 24.22
N GLU A 3 28.24 -2.31 25.27
CA GLU A 3 27.53 -3.60 25.17
C GLU A 3 26.17 -3.50 24.47
N VAL A 4 25.49 -2.35 24.58
CA VAL A 4 24.14 -2.15 24.01
C VAL A 4 24.17 -2.04 22.49
N VAL A 5 25.32 -1.70 21.91
CA VAL A 5 25.50 -1.47 20.47
C VAL A 5 26.10 -2.70 19.77
N LYS A 6 26.52 -3.72 20.53
CA LYS A 6 27.21 -4.90 20.01
C LYS A 6 26.33 -5.77 19.12
N ASP A 7 25.04 -5.79 19.42
CA ASP A 7 24.04 -6.60 18.69
C ASP A 7 23.26 -5.81 17.63
N MET A 8 23.58 -4.52 17.44
CA MET A 8 22.99 -3.76 16.35
C MET A 8 23.52 -4.28 15.01
N LYS A 9 22.59 -4.67 14.13
CA LYS A 9 22.92 -5.16 12.78
C LYS A 9 23.65 -4.05 12.01
N ASN A 10 24.90 -4.31 11.61
CA ASN A 10 25.65 -3.39 10.76
C ASN A 10 24.84 -3.08 9.49
N PRO A 11 24.57 -1.79 9.17
CA PRO A 11 23.82 -1.44 7.98
C PRO A 11 24.51 -2.01 6.75
N GLN A 12 23.71 -2.64 5.89
CA GLN A 12 24.22 -3.25 4.67
C GLN A 12 24.66 -2.13 3.71
N ILE A 13 25.97 -1.91 3.57
CA ILE A 13 26.49 -0.98 2.57
C ILE A 13 26.38 -1.67 1.21
N LEU A 14 25.46 -1.22 0.37
CA LEU A 14 25.25 -1.75 -0.98
C LEU A 14 26.39 -1.30 -1.92
N HIS A 15 27.61 -1.83 -1.73
CA HIS A 15 28.79 -1.58 -2.56
C HIS A 15 28.75 -2.36 -3.87
N SER A 16 27.70 -2.21 -4.66
CA SER A 16 27.72 -2.68 -6.04
C SER A 16 26.79 -1.78 -6.83
N GLN A 17 27.39 -0.97 -7.70
CA GLN A 17 26.73 -0.05 -8.62
C GLN A 17 25.90 -0.84 -9.65
N LYS A 18 24.87 -1.54 -9.20
CA LYS A 18 23.79 -1.99 -10.08
C LYS A 18 22.92 -0.77 -10.26
N HIS A 19 23.10 -0.09 -11.39
CA HIS A 19 22.22 0.99 -11.85
C HIS A 19 20.76 0.51 -11.75
N ILE A 20 20.10 0.86 -10.65
CA ILE A 20 18.70 0.53 -10.44
C ILE A 20 17.92 1.33 -11.47
N ASN A 21 17.28 0.60 -12.39
CA ASN A 21 16.48 1.22 -13.42
C ASN A 21 15.19 1.72 -12.77
N PHE A 22 15.15 3.01 -12.40
CA PHE A 22 13.97 3.71 -11.89
C PHE A 22 12.88 3.91 -12.97
N LYS A 23 12.66 2.92 -13.83
CA LYS A 23 11.51 2.93 -14.72
C LYS A 23 10.27 2.78 -13.86
N THR A 24 9.53 3.88 -13.73
CA THR A 24 8.18 3.88 -13.13
C THR A 24 7.31 2.88 -13.88
N GLN A 25 7.04 1.73 -13.26
CA GLN A 25 6.15 0.73 -13.82
C GLN A 25 4.71 1.26 -13.72
N THR A 26 4.23 1.90 -14.78
CA THR A 26 2.81 2.29 -14.87
C THR A 26 2.00 1.03 -15.11
N ARG A 27 1.25 0.57 -14.10
CA ARG A 27 0.29 -0.52 -14.34
C ARG A 27 -0.77 0.00 -15.30
N LYS A 28 -0.93 -0.66 -16.46
CA LYS A 28 -2.08 -0.47 -17.36
C LYS A 28 -3.35 -1.07 -16.76
N SER A 29 -3.65 -0.75 -15.50
CA SER A 29 -4.93 -1.13 -14.91
C SER A 29 -6.02 -0.26 -15.52
N LYS A 30 -7.14 -0.88 -15.89
CA LYS A 30 -8.34 -0.15 -16.30
C LYS A 30 -8.74 0.74 -15.12
N LYS A 31 -8.72 2.07 -15.32
CA LYS A 31 -9.15 3.04 -14.32
C LYS A 31 -10.66 2.85 -14.09
N ILE A 32 -11.01 2.05 -13.08
CA ILE A 32 -12.41 1.86 -12.68
C ILE A 32 -12.88 3.13 -11.96
N GLY A 33 -13.98 3.72 -12.44
CA GLY A 33 -14.57 4.89 -11.81
C GLY A 33 -15.12 4.57 -10.43
N ARG A 34 -15.08 5.53 -9.50
CA ARG A 34 -15.60 5.37 -8.12
C ARG A 34 -17.07 4.92 -8.08
N ASN A 35 -17.88 5.30 -9.07
CA ASN A 35 -19.30 4.97 -9.18
C ASN A 35 -19.61 3.72 -10.03
N GLU A 36 -18.62 3.16 -10.73
CA GLU A 36 -18.80 1.99 -11.59
C GLU A 36 -19.08 0.72 -10.78
N LYS A 37 -19.66 -0.30 -11.44
CA LYS A 37 -19.85 -1.62 -10.82
C LYS A 37 -18.50 -2.18 -10.36
N CYS A 38 -18.45 -2.71 -9.14
CA CYS A 38 -17.24 -3.30 -8.60
C CYS A 38 -16.78 -4.51 -9.44
N PRO A 39 -15.49 -4.58 -9.85
CA PRO A 39 -14.96 -5.74 -10.57
C PRO A 39 -14.92 -7.02 -9.71
N CYS A 40 -15.17 -6.90 -8.41
CA CYS A 40 -15.29 -8.01 -7.47
C CYS A 40 -16.60 -8.82 -7.60
N GLY A 41 -17.50 -8.45 -8.52
CA GLY A 41 -18.76 -9.18 -8.75
C GLY A 41 -19.87 -8.92 -7.73
N SER A 42 -19.67 -7.99 -6.79
CA SER A 42 -20.65 -7.72 -5.72
C SER A 42 -21.91 -6.96 -6.17
N GLY A 43 -21.98 -6.50 -7.42
CA GLY A 43 -23.06 -5.64 -7.93
C GLY A 43 -23.11 -4.23 -7.33
N LYS A 44 -22.30 -3.94 -6.30
CA LYS A 44 -22.22 -2.64 -5.62
C LYS A 44 -21.29 -1.69 -6.37
N LYS A 45 -21.47 -0.38 -6.19
CA LYS A 45 -20.55 0.66 -6.71
C LYS A 45 -19.17 0.46 -6.10
N HIS A 46 -18.09 0.63 -6.87
CA HIS A 46 -16.70 0.44 -6.42
C HIS A 46 -16.39 1.18 -5.11
N LYS A 47 -16.93 2.40 -4.94
CA LYS A 47 -16.83 3.20 -3.71
C LYS A 47 -17.44 2.60 -2.46
N LYS A 48 -18.50 1.81 -2.61
CA LYS A 48 -19.25 1.17 -1.51
C LYS A 48 -18.85 -0.30 -1.34
N CYS A 49 -17.80 -0.75 -2.02
CA CYS A 49 -17.37 -2.14 -1.97
C CYS A 49 -15.88 -2.27 -1.65
N CYS A 50 -14.98 -2.11 -2.63
CA CYS A 50 -13.54 -2.25 -2.38
C CYS A 50 -12.93 -1.04 -1.66
N LEU A 51 -13.56 0.13 -1.75
CA LEU A 51 -13.06 1.37 -1.15
C LEU A 51 -13.71 1.74 0.19
N SER A 52 -14.73 1.02 0.64
CA SER A 52 -15.47 1.31 1.88
C SER A 52 -14.80 0.71 3.12
N ARG A 53 -13.53 1.02 3.35
CA ARG A 53 -12.78 0.52 4.53
C ARG A 53 -12.99 1.36 5.80
N SER A 54 -13.89 2.35 5.79
CA SER A 54 -13.91 3.36 6.85
C SER A 54 -15.21 4.15 6.94
N GLN A 55 -16.36 3.49 6.79
CA GLN A 55 -17.65 4.12 7.12
C GLN A 55 -18.23 3.51 8.39
N ALA A 56 -17.39 3.41 9.43
CA ALA A 56 -17.87 3.48 10.81
C ALA A 56 -17.80 4.96 11.19
N PRO A 57 -18.91 5.60 11.57
CA PRO A 57 -18.81 6.90 12.22
C PRO A 57 -17.99 6.72 13.50
N ALA A 58 -16.95 7.52 13.69
CA ALA A 58 -16.09 7.48 14.88
C ALA A 58 -16.82 7.85 16.20
N TRP A 59 -18.16 7.95 16.19
CA TRP A 59 -18.99 8.26 17.35
C TRP A 59 -19.77 7.06 17.92
N GLU A 60 -19.73 5.87 17.30
CA GLU A 60 -20.40 4.65 17.81
C GLU A 60 -19.51 3.82 18.77
N CYS A 61 -18.53 4.43 19.42
CA CYS A 61 -17.89 3.86 20.61
C CYS A 61 -18.33 4.65 21.85
N ILE A 62 -19.51 4.32 22.37
CA ILE A 62 -19.92 4.55 23.76
C ILE A 62 -20.28 3.18 24.33
#